data_AF-A0A257W040-F1
#
_entry.id   AF-A0A257W040-F1
#
_cell.length_a   1.000
_cell.length_b   1.000
_cell.length_c   1.000
_cell.angle_alpha   90.00
_cell.angle_beta   90.00
_cell.angle_gamma   90.00
#
_symmetry.space_group_name_H-M   'P 1'
#
loop_
_entity.id
_entity.type
_entity.pdbx_description
1 polymer ?
#
loop_
_entity_poly.entity_id
_entity_poly.type
_entity_poly.pdbx_seq_one_letter_code
_entity_poly.pdbx_strand_id
1 'polypeptide(L)'
;MPAARQSELIISVWPKMSPSLRGAAREYLLGQTAVATALLGAVKNGPLTPADIDPESEQFLRTHRDADIRQQAESALVRPESANRVAIVTEYLRTMPEQGDAAVGRELFSKRCSQCHKLNEIGHAVGPDLMALTDKSVAAIVTAVLDPNRAVEAKFLQFGAQTSTGQVHTGILTNETATSVTLLAAEAKAATVLRNDIEELWSINKSLMPEGLEKELTPVDLANLVAFIRSHVPLPTRKSFPGNQPQRVAANADGVFVLTPATSEIYGSTIVLEEKYGNLGWWSSADDFVTWTLDVPTSGRYRIDIDYACEAHAAGHRLVASTRGGSLTYKVDATDGWDDYRTKSIGEIDLPSGVQVLTLKPASRPLPALMDLKEVRLVPLR
;
A
#
# COMPACT_ATOMS: atom_id res chain seq x y z
N MET A 1 -5.35 -16.53 34.18
CA MET A 1 -4.31 -17.29 33.44
C MET A 1 -3.16 -16.33 33.15
N PRO A 2 -1.89 -16.77 33.11
CA PRO A 2 -0.79 -15.90 32.71
C PRO A 2 -1.00 -15.36 31.28
N ALA A 3 -0.60 -14.12 31.01
CA ALA A 3 -0.82 -13.45 29.72
C ALA A 3 -0.32 -14.29 28.52
N ALA A 4 0.86 -14.92 28.64
CA ALA A 4 1.42 -15.79 27.59
C ALA A 4 0.51 -16.96 27.20
N ARG A 5 -0.12 -17.63 28.18
CA ARG A 5 -1.02 -18.76 27.94
C ARG A 5 -2.33 -18.32 27.30
N GLN A 6 -2.79 -17.08 27.58
CA GLN A 6 -3.96 -16.50 26.92
C GLN A 6 -3.66 -16.18 25.45
N SER A 7 -2.47 -15.66 25.15
CA SER A 7 -2.03 -15.39 23.79
C SER A 7 -1.95 -16.65 22.95
N GLU A 8 -1.38 -17.74 23.47
CA GLU A 8 -1.33 -19.04 22.79
C GLU A 8 -2.74 -19.58 22.48
N LEU A 9 -3.68 -19.45 23.42
CA LEU A 9 -5.07 -19.85 23.21
C LEU A 9 -5.73 -19.03 22.10
N ILE A 10 -5.58 -17.70 22.13
CA ILE A 10 -6.11 -16.79 21.10
C ILE A 10 -5.52 -17.14 19.73
N ILE A 11 -4.21 -17.34 19.65
CA ILE A 11 -3.51 -17.69 18.40
C ILE A 11 -3.99 -19.04 17.86
N SER A 12 -4.20 -20.05 18.72
CA SER A 12 -4.62 -21.38 18.26
C SER A 12 -6.02 -21.43 17.64
N VAL A 13 -6.93 -20.53 18.03
CA VAL A 13 -8.28 -20.45 17.47
C VAL A 13 -8.42 -19.40 16.35
N TRP A 14 -7.36 -18.64 16.05
CA TRP A 14 -7.35 -17.56 15.06
C TRP A 14 -7.94 -17.92 13.68
N PRO A 15 -7.63 -19.09 13.07
CA PRO A 15 -8.19 -19.46 11.76
C PRO A 15 -9.72 -19.50 11.71
N LYS A 16 -10.35 -19.76 12.87
CA LYS A 16 -11.81 -19.89 13.05
C LYS A 16 -12.46 -18.59 13.57
N MET A 17 -11.66 -17.60 13.93
CA MET A 17 -12.18 -16.31 14.38
C MET A 17 -12.76 -15.53 13.20
N SER A 18 -13.96 -14.96 13.42
CA SER A 18 -14.57 -13.96 12.54
C SER A 18 -13.81 -12.62 12.58
N PRO A 19 -14.05 -11.67 11.64
CA PRO A 19 -13.40 -10.37 11.64
C PRO A 19 -13.57 -9.60 12.94
N SER A 20 -14.76 -9.58 13.54
CA SER A 20 -15.01 -8.86 14.79
C SER A 20 -14.20 -9.45 15.94
N LEU A 21 -14.16 -10.80 16.02
CA LEU A 21 -13.39 -11.50 17.04
C LEU A 21 -11.88 -11.35 16.82
N ARG A 22 -11.41 -11.38 15.57
CA ARG A 22 -10.02 -11.07 15.22
C ARG A 22 -9.64 -9.64 15.59
N GLY A 23 -10.55 -8.69 15.40
CA GLY A 23 -10.37 -7.29 15.84
C GLY A 23 -10.13 -7.20 17.34
N ALA A 24 -11.02 -7.79 18.14
CA ALA A 24 -10.90 -7.81 19.60
C ALA A 24 -9.66 -8.60 20.08
N ALA A 25 -9.39 -9.75 19.47
CA ALA A 25 -8.20 -10.55 19.74
C ALA A 25 -6.93 -9.75 19.46
N ARG A 26 -6.88 -9.03 18.34
CA ARG A 26 -5.75 -8.21 17.95
C ARG A 26 -5.56 -7.00 18.86
N GLU A 27 -6.63 -6.32 19.25
CA GLU A 27 -6.56 -5.23 20.24
C GLU A 27 -5.94 -5.73 21.56
N TYR A 28 -6.39 -6.90 22.03
CA TYR A 28 -5.79 -7.55 23.19
C TYR A 28 -4.31 -7.90 22.95
N LEU A 29 -3.99 -8.49 21.79
CA LEU A 29 -2.64 -8.97 21.49
C LEU A 29 -1.63 -7.81 21.32
N LEU A 30 -2.06 -6.69 20.75
CA LEU A 30 -1.23 -5.51 20.50
C LEU A 30 -1.18 -4.54 21.69
N GLY A 31 -2.14 -4.62 22.62
CA GLY A 31 -2.21 -3.75 23.79
C GLY A 31 -1.14 -4.02 24.86
N GLN A 32 -0.39 -5.13 24.76
CA GLN A 32 0.66 -5.49 25.73
C GLN A 32 1.94 -5.93 25.02
N THR A 33 3.08 -5.33 25.42
CA THR A 33 4.41 -5.60 24.83
C THR A 33 4.76 -7.08 24.78
N ALA A 34 4.60 -7.80 25.90
CA ALA A 34 4.89 -9.24 25.97
C ALA A 34 4.01 -10.09 25.03
N VAL A 35 2.83 -9.59 24.69
CA VAL A 35 1.86 -10.28 23.84
C VAL A 35 2.07 -9.96 22.36
N ALA A 36 2.50 -8.73 22.03
CA ALA A 36 2.92 -8.37 20.68
C ALA A 36 4.12 -9.23 20.21
N THR A 37 5.07 -9.50 21.11
CA THR A 37 6.17 -10.46 20.86
C THR A 37 5.65 -11.87 20.58
N ALA A 38 4.65 -12.34 21.33
CA ALA A 38 4.04 -13.65 21.09
C ALA A 38 3.33 -13.73 19.73
N LEU A 39 2.62 -12.67 19.33
CA LEU A 39 2.00 -12.56 18.01
C LEU A 39 3.05 -12.63 16.90
N LEU A 40 4.12 -11.82 16.99
CA LEU A 40 5.21 -11.82 16.02
C LEU A 40 5.94 -13.18 15.95
N GLY A 41 6.13 -13.83 17.11
CA GLY A 41 6.65 -15.19 17.19
C GLY A 41 5.75 -16.21 16.49
N ALA A 42 4.43 -16.07 16.63
CA ALA A 42 3.46 -16.94 15.96
C ALA A 42 3.37 -16.71 14.45
N VAL A 43 3.68 -15.50 13.96
CA VAL A 43 3.83 -15.24 12.52
C VAL A 43 5.13 -15.85 11.98
N LYS A 44 6.22 -15.76 12.76
CA LYS A 44 7.55 -16.21 12.31
C LYS A 44 7.69 -17.73 12.31
N ASN A 45 7.21 -18.39 13.36
CA ASN A 45 7.45 -19.81 13.62
C ASN A 45 6.18 -20.60 13.96
N GLY A 46 5.01 -19.97 13.85
CA GLY A 46 3.74 -20.52 14.33
C GLY A 46 2.69 -20.65 13.25
N PRO A 47 1.40 -20.71 13.64
CA PRO A 47 0.30 -20.97 12.71
C PRO A 47 -0.19 -19.73 11.97
N LEU A 48 0.34 -18.54 12.27
CA LEU A 48 -0.06 -17.30 11.64
C LEU A 48 0.89 -16.97 10.49
N THR A 49 0.39 -16.20 9.54
CA THR A 49 1.16 -15.69 8.41
C THR A 49 1.16 -14.16 8.43
N PRO A 50 2.07 -13.48 7.71
CA PRO A 50 1.99 -12.04 7.54
C PRO A 50 0.64 -11.55 6.99
N ALA A 51 -0.08 -12.38 6.21
CA ALA A 51 -1.40 -12.05 5.69
C ALA A 51 -2.48 -11.95 6.78
N ASP A 52 -2.29 -12.61 7.93
CA ASP A 52 -3.18 -12.50 9.08
C ASP A 52 -3.07 -11.15 9.80
N ILE A 53 -2.00 -10.39 9.53
CA ILE A 53 -1.78 -9.06 10.10
C ILE A 53 -2.25 -8.03 9.08
N ASP A 54 -3.29 -7.27 9.41
CA ASP A 54 -3.77 -6.18 8.56
C ASP A 54 -2.76 -5.02 8.49
N PRO A 55 -2.85 -4.16 7.46
CA PRO A 55 -1.87 -3.09 7.24
C PRO A 55 -1.72 -2.10 8.41
N GLU A 56 -2.82 -1.78 9.10
CA GLU A 56 -2.82 -0.85 10.25
C GLU A 56 -2.04 -1.45 11.42
N SER A 57 -2.28 -2.73 11.71
CA SER A 57 -1.62 -3.45 12.79
C SER A 57 -0.15 -3.72 12.49
N GLU A 58 0.17 -4.02 11.23
CA GLU A 58 1.54 -4.11 10.74
C GLU A 58 2.26 -2.77 10.92
N GLN A 59 1.62 -1.65 10.57
CA GLN A 59 2.18 -0.33 10.81
C GLN A 59 2.43 -0.10 12.29
N PHE A 60 1.45 -0.36 13.17
CA PHE A 60 1.59 -0.20 14.62
C PHE A 60 2.78 -0.99 15.18
N LEU A 61 2.95 -2.26 14.78
CA LEU A 61 4.07 -3.09 15.20
C LEU A 61 5.41 -2.54 14.72
N ARG A 62 5.44 -2.03 13.48
CA ARG A 62 6.66 -1.48 12.86
C ARG A 62 7.06 -0.11 13.42
N THR A 63 6.13 0.68 13.93
CA THR A 63 6.38 1.99 14.55
C THR A 63 6.28 1.96 16.08
N HIS A 64 6.16 0.76 16.66
CA HIS A 64 6.00 0.56 18.10
C HIS A 64 7.14 1.22 18.90
N ARG A 65 6.87 1.75 20.11
CA ARG A 65 7.88 2.43 20.94
C ARG A 65 9.05 1.54 21.39
N ASP A 66 8.78 0.24 21.56
CA ASP A 66 9.78 -0.77 21.92
C ASP A 66 10.59 -1.21 20.69
N ALA A 67 11.92 -1.11 20.79
CA ALA A 67 12.83 -1.43 19.69
C ALA A 67 12.86 -2.92 19.32
N ASP A 68 12.68 -3.82 20.28
CA ASP A 68 12.67 -5.27 20.04
C ASP A 68 11.44 -5.66 19.21
N ILE A 69 10.26 -5.11 19.55
CA ILE A 69 9.03 -5.32 18.76
C ILE A 69 9.22 -4.81 17.33
N ARG A 70 9.80 -3.62 17.14
CA ARG A 70 10.05 -3.08 15.79
C ARG A 70 10.96 -4.01 14.98
N GLN A 71 12.04 -4.50 15.59
CA GLN A 71 13.00 -5.39 14.93
C GLN A 71 12.36 -6.75 14.59
N GLN A 72 11.58 -7.32 15.52
CA GLN A 72 10.85 -8.56 15.27
C GLN A 72 9.82 -8.40 14.16
N ALA A 73 9.07 -7.29 14.15
CA ALA A 73 8.11 -6.96 13.10
C ALA A 73 8.79 -6.79 11.73
N GLU A 74 9.96 -6.15 11.68
CA GLU A 74 10.79 -6.06 10.48
C GLU A 74 11.14 -7.43 9.90
N SER A 75 11.43 -8.42 10.76
CA SER A 75 11.79 -9.77 10.33
C SER A 75 10.59 -10.70 10.06
N ALA A 76 9.53 -10.61 10.85
CA ALA A 76 8.42 -11.56 10.85
C ALA A 76 7.33 -11.18 9.84
N LEU A 77 7.12 -9.88 9.59
CA LEU A 77 6.10 -9.38 8.67
C LEU A 77 6.65 -9.18 7.26
N VAL A 78 7.77 -9.81 6.92
CA VAL A 78 8.20 -9.90 5.53
C VAL A 78 7.20 -10.80 4.82
N ARG A 79 6.31 -10.17 4.05
CA ARG A 79 5.52 -10.90 3.06
C ARG A 79 6.52 -11.29 1.97
N PRO A 80 6.81 -12.59 1.76
CA PRO A 80 7.53 -12.97 0.56
C PRO A 80 6.66 -12.50 -0.58
N GLU A 81 7.06 -11.40 -1.21
CA GLU A 81 6.46 -11.00 -2.46
C GLU A 81 6.53 -12.23 -3.34
N SER A 82 5.38 -12.64 -3.92
CA SER A 82 5.43 -13.67 -4.93
C SER A 82 6.33 -13.10 -6.02
N ALA A 83 7.56 -13.62 -6.12
CA ALA A 83 8.55 -13.12 -7.08
C ALA A 83 7.96 -13.06 -8.50
N ASN A 84 7.01 -13.97 -8.76
CA ASN A 84 6.16 -13.97 -9.93
C ASN A 84 5.23 -12.74 -10.02
N ARG A 85 4.45 -12.40 -8.98
CA ARG A 85 3.59 -11.19 -8.99
C ARG A 85 4.39 -9.90 -9.15
N VAL A 86 5.54 -9.76 -8.48
CA VAL A 86 6.40 -8.58 -8.64
C VAL A 86 6.93 -8.46 -10.06
N ALA A 87 7.42 -9.56 -10.64
CA ALA A 87 7.87 -9.58 -12.02
C ALA A 87 6.73 -9.21 -12.99
N ILE A 88 5.51 -9.73 -12.78
CA ILE A 88 4.33 -9.37 -13.57
C ILE A 88 4.02 -7.87 -13.45
N VAL A 89 3.90 -7.34 -12.23
CA VAL A 89 3.59 -5.92 -11.98
C VAL A 89 4.63 -5.02 -12.64
N THR A 90 5.92 -5.34 -12.48
CA THR A 90 7.04 -4.58 -13.05
C THR A 90 6.98 -4.60 -14.58
N GLU A 91 6.75 -5.76 -15.17
CA GLU A 91 6.64 -5.90 -16.63
C GLU A 91 5.45 -5.12 -17.19
N TYR A 92 4.30 -5.16 -16.51
CA TYR A 92 3.13 -4.39 -16.91
C TYR A 92 3.38 -2.89 -16.82
N LEU A 93 3.95 -2.41 -15.71
CA LEU A 93 4.29 -0.99 -15.56
C LEU A 93 5.31 -0.52 -16.60
N ARG A 94 6.25 -1.38 -16.99
CA ARG A 94 7.26 -1.09 -18.00
C ARG A 94 6.68 -1.03 -19.42
N THR A 95 5.72 -1.89 -19.74
CA THR A 95 5.19 -2.06 -21.11
C THR A 95 3.87 -1.33 -21.38
N MET A 96 3.15 -0.94 -20.34
CA MET A 96 1.89 -0.21 -20.49
C MET A 96 2.14 1.19 -21.09
N PRO A 97 1.25 1.68 -21.98
CA PRO A 97 1.34 3.04 -22.49
C PRO A 97 1.12 4.07 -21.38
N GLU A 98 1.67 5.28 -21.57
CA GLU A 98 1.51 6.37 -20.62
C GLU A 98 0.06 6.87 -20.50
N GLN A 99 -0.66 6.81 -21.62
CA GLN A 99 -2.03 7.26 -21.74
C GLN A 99 -2.90 6.05 -22.09
N GLY A 100 -4.06 5.97 -21.44
CA GLY A 100 -5.09 5.00 -21.75
C GLY A 100 -6.36 5.69 -22.22
N ASP A 101 -7.19 4.95 -22.94
CA ASP A 101 -8.53 5.34 -23.33
C ASP A 101 -9.52 5.01 -22.21
N ALA A 102 -10.05 6.06 -21.57
CA ALA A 102 -11.01 5.93 -20.48
C ALA A 102 -12.37 5.33 -20.92
N ALA A 103 -12.76 5.47 -22.18
CA ALA A 103 -13.99 4.85 -22.70
C ALA A 103 -13.83 3.34 -22.81
N VAL A 104 -12.70 2.87 -23.34
CA VAL A 104 -12.36 1.42 -23.34
C VAL A 104 -12.20 0.91 -21.91
N GLY A 105 -11.54 1.69 -21.05
CA GLY A 105 -11.39 1.39 -19.64
C GLY A 105 -12.72 1.21 -18.90
N ARG A 106 -13.74 2.00 -19.24
CA ARG A 106 -15.11 1.87 -18.70
C ARG A 106 -15.73 0.51 -19.03
N GLU A 107 -15.53 0.02 -20.24
CA GLU A 107 -16.06 -1.29 -20.66
C GLU A 107 -15.36 -2.43 -19.92
N LEU A 108 -14.03 -2.36 -19.80
CA LEU A 108 -13.24 -3.33 -19.04
C LEU A 108 -13.64 -3.35 -17.57
N PHE A 109 -13.77 -2.16 -16.95
CA PHE A 109 -14.25 -2.02 -15.58
C PHE A 109 -15.63 -2.67 -15.41
N SER A 110 -16.55 -2.39 -16.33
CA SER A 110 -17.91 -2.94 -16.30
C SER A 110 -17.94 -4.46 -16.42
N LYS A 111 -16.96 -5.08 -17.09
CA LYS A 111 -16.88 -6.54 -17.27
C LYS A 111 -16.14 -7.26 -16.13
N ARG A 112 -15.14 -6.61 -15.52
CA ARG A 112 -14.17 -7.27 -14.62
C ARG A 112 -14.19 -6.74 -13.19
N CYS A 113 -14.34 -5.44 -13.00
CA CYS A 113 -14.21 -4.79 -11.70
C CYS A 113 -15.57 -4.54 -11.04
N SER A 114 -16.61 -4.30 -11.85
CA SER A 114 -17.96 -3.93 -11.39
C SER A 114 -18.62 -4.98 -10.51
N GLN A 115 -18.21 -6.25 -10.62
CA GLN A 115 -18.69 -7.35 -9.78
C GLN A 115 -18.45 -7.07 -8.30
N CYS A 116 -17.36 -6.38 -7.96
CA CYS A 116 -16.99 -6.12 -6.57
C CYS A 116 -16.84 -4.64 -6.24
N HIS A 117 -16.46 -3.79 -7.19
CA HIS A 117 -16.22 -2.36 -6.95
C HIS A 117 -17.29 -1.50 -7.61
N LYS A 118 -17.75 -0.51 -6.84
CA LYS A 118 -18.61 0.55 -7.33
C LYS A 118 -17.77 1.76 -7.70
N LEU A 119 -17.98 2.31 -8.89
CA LEU A 119 -17.41 3.57 -9.33
C LEU A 119 -18.50 4.39 -10.02
N ASN A 120 -18.88 5.51 -9.40
CA ASN A 120 -20.14 6.20 -9.68
C ASN A 120 -21.32 5.22 -9.64
N GLU A 121 -22.13 5.16 -10.69
CA GLU A 121 -23.30 4.27 -10.77
C GLU A 121 -23.00 2.88 -11.37
N ILE A 122 -21.73 2.54 -11.59
CA ILE A 122 -21.34 1.24 -12.17
C ILE A 122 -20.83 0.30 -11.08
N GLY A 123 -21.41 -0.89 -10.99
CA GLY A 123 -20.95 -1.99 -10.15
C GLY A 123 -21.57 -2.05 -8.76
N HIS A 124 -20.91 -2.78 -7.86
CA HIS A 124 -21.43 -3.15 -6.55
C HIS A 124 -20.50 -2.70 -5.42
N ALA A 125 -21.04 -2.36 -4.25
CA ALA A 125 -20.26 -2.00 -3.07
C ALA A 125 -19.88 -3.24 -2.25
N VAL A 126 -18.99 -4.09 -2.78
CA VAL A 126 -18.48 -5.29 -2.08
C VAL A 126 -17.05 -5.05 -1.60
N GLY A 127 -16.16 -4.64 -2.50
CA GLY A 127 -14.78 -4.25 -2.22
C GLY A 127 -14.65 -2.79 -1.77
N PRO A 128 -13.41 -2.32 -1.56
CA PRO A 128 -13.13 -0.93 -1.21
C PRO A 128 -13.80 0.09 -2.13
N ASP A 129 -14.23 1.21 -1.53
CA ASP A 129 -14.71 2.37 -2.28
C ASP A 129 -13.55 3.01 -3.04
N LEU A 130 -13.60 2.92 -4.37
CA LEU A 130 -12.56 3.45 -5.24
C LEU A 130 -12.48 4.97 -5.21
N MET A 131 -13.57 5.66 -4.85
CA MET A 131 -13.58 7.12 -4.70
C MET A 131 -12.75 7.58 -3.49
N ALA A 132 -12.61 6.71 -2.49
CA ALA A 132 -11.89 6.97 -1.24
C ALA A 132 -10.41 6.52 -1.27
N LEU A 133 -9.90 6.07 -2.42
CA LEU A 133 -8.49 5.69 -2.54
C LEU A 133 -7.57 6.86 -2.16
N THR A 134 -6.61 6.59 -1.26
CA THR A 134 -5.61 7.58 -0.83
C THR A 134 -4.44 7.68 -1.81
N ASP A 135 -3.94 6.54 -2.29
CA ASP A 135 -2.95 6.48 -3.38
C ASP A 135 -3.62 6.14 -4.72
N LYS A 136 -3.53 7.08 -5.65
CA LYS A 136 -4.14 7.03 -6.99
C LYS A 136 -3.09 6.94 -8.09
N SER A 137 -1.83 6.66 -7.72
CA SER A 137 -0.74 6.49 -8.67
C SER A 137 -1.00 5.29 -9.58
N VAL A 138 -0.47 5.35 -10.80
CA VAL A 138 -0.56 4.24 -11.76
C VAL A 138 0.03 2.97 -11.15
N ALA A 139 1.19 3.08 -10.50
CA ALA A 139 1.86 1.97 -9.83
C ALA A 139 0.98 1.31 -8.76
N ALA A 140 0.31 2.11 -7.92
CA ALA A 140 -0.56 1.58 -6.87
C ALA A 140 -1.79 0.85 -7.42
N ILE A 141 -2.48 1.44 -8.43
CA ILE A 141 -3.66 0.81 -9.03
C ILE A 141 -3.27 -0.47 -9.75
N VAL A 142 -2.20 -0.45 -10.56
CA VAL A 142 -1.70 -1.65 -11.26
C VAL A 142 -1.32 -2.74 -10.26
N THR A 143 -0.62 -2.38 -9.18
CA THR A 143 -0.25 -3.33 -8.12
C THR A 143 -1.47 -3.89 -7.42
N ALA A 144 -2.49 -3.08 -7.10
CA ALA A 144 -3.71 -3.58 -6.47
C ALA A 144 -4.48 -4.55 -7.39
N VAL A 145 -4.53 -4.27 -8.69
CA VAL A 145 -5.19 -5.13 -9.69
C VAL A 145 -4.42 -6.42 -9.93
N LEU A 146 -3.10 -6.32 -10.05
CA LEU A 146 -2.21 -7.44 -10.37
C LEU A 146 -1.54 -8.04 -9.12
N ASP A 147 -1.89 -7.68 -7.91
CA ASP A 147 -1.43 -8.34 -6.70
C ASP A 147 -2.43 -8.09 -5.57
N PRO A 148 -3.67 -8.60 -5.71
CA PRO A 148 -4.76 -8.28 -4.79
C PRO A 148 -4.54 -8.79 -3.37
N ASN A 149 -3.58 -9.71 -3.15
CA ASN A 149 -3.24 -10.27 -1.85
C ASN A 149 -2.07 -9.55 -1.16
N ARG A 150 -1.43 -8.57 -1.82
CA ARG A 150 -0.26 -7.86 -1.28
C ARG A 150 -0.54 -7.20 0.07
N ALA A 151 -1.67 -6.52 0.17
CA ALA A 151 -2.13 -5.86 1.38
C ALA A 151 -3.66 -5.86 1.41
N VAL A 152 -4.24 -6.80 2.18
CA VAL A 152 -5.70 -6.94 2.31
C VAL A 152 -6.11 -6.44 3.69
N GLU A 153 -7.04 -5.49 3.74
CA GLU A 153 -7.66 -5.10 5.01
C GLU A 153 -8.51 -6.26 5.55
N ALA A 154 -8.52 -6.46 6.86
CA ALA A 154 -9.21 -7.59 7.49
C ALA A 154 -10.70 -7.73 7.09
N LYS A 155 -11.39 -6.61 6.84
CA LYS A 155 -12.80 -6.58 6.41
C LYS A 155 -13.04 -7.08 4.98
N PHE A 156 -12.00 -7.17 4.16
CA PHE A 156 -12.07 -7.66 2.77
C PHE A 156 -11.45 -9.06 2.59
N LEU A 157 -11.02 -9.70 3.68
CA LEU A 157 -10.62 -11.11 3.66
C LEU A 157 -11.83 -12.00 3.37
N GLN A 158 -11.61 -13.00 2.53
CA GLN A 158 -12.62 -13.99 2.20
C GLN A 158 -12.77 -15.02 3.33
N PHE A 159 -14.01 -15.40 3.62
CA PHE A 159 -14.40 -16.41 4.58
C PHE A 159 -15.24 -17.50 3.91
N GLY A 160 -15.16 -18.70 4.47
CA GLY A 160 -16.06 -19.81 4.17
C GLY A 160 -16.91 -20.14 5.39
N ALA A 161 -18.21 -20.41 5.16
CA ALA A 161 -19.10 -20.98 6.15
C ALA A 161 -19.72 -22.26 5.59
N GLN A 162 -19.45 -23.39 6.25
CA GLN A 162 -20.08 -24.67 5.97
C GLN A 162 -21.27 -24.84 6.89
N THR A 163 -22.43 -25.14 6.32
CA THR A 163 -23.63 -25.45 7.08
C THR A 163 -23.64 -26.91 7.53
N SER A 164 -24.43 -27.22 8.55
CA SER A 164 -24.71 -28.59 9.02
C SER A 164 -25.35 -29.49 7.96
N THR A 165 -25.88 -28.90 6.88
CA THR A 165 -26.39 -29.61 5.69
C THR A 165 -25.32 -29.82 4.61
N GLY A 166 -24.07 -29.42 4.87
CA GLY A 166 -22.93 -29.54 3.96
C GLY A 166 -22.82 -28.44 2.90
N GLN A 167 -23.70 -27.42 2.92
CA GLN A 167 -23.63 -26.30 1.98
C GLN A 167 -22.49 -25.35 2.37
N VAL A 168 -21.67 -24.94 1.40
CA VAL A 168 -20.59 -23.98 1.63
C VAL A 168 -20.94 -22.63 1.02
N HIS A 169 -20.93 -21.60 1.85
CA HIS A 169 -21.05 -20.20 1.45
C HIS A 169 -19.67 -19.54 1.53
N THR A 170 -19.34 -18.69 0.56
CA THR A 170 -18.09 -17.92 0.57
C THR A 170 -18.33 -16.45 0.27
N GLY A 171 -17.51 -15.57 0.84
CA GLY A 171 -17.62 -14.12 0.65
C GLY A 171 -16.86 -13.36 1.73
N ILE A 172 -16.99 -12.04 1.74
CA ILE A 172 -16.55 -11.21 2.87
C ILE A 172 -17.63 -11.18 3.94
N LEU A 173 -17.25 -11.10 5.21
CA LEU A 173 -18.22 -10.99 6.30
C LEU A 173 -18.62 -9.53 6.50
N THR A 174 -19.85 -9.18 6.13
CA THR A 174 -20.37 -7.80 6.20
C THR A 174 -21.25 -7.54 7.41
N ASN A 175 -21.83 -8.60 7.98
CA ASN A 175 -22.60 -8.51 9.21
C ASN A 175 -22.35 -9.73 10.08
N GLU A 176 -22.22 -9.48 11.38
CA GLU A 176 -21.96 -10.51 12.38
C GLU A 176 -22.78 -10.20 13.64
N THR A 177 -23.69 -11.10 13.98
CA THR A 177 -24.52 -10.97 15.18
C THR A 177 -24.38 -12.20 16.07
N ALA A 178 -25.08 -12.21 17.21
CA ALA A 178 -25.14 -13.37 18.08
C ALA A 178 -25.85 -14.58 17.45
N THR A 179 -26.69 -14.38 16.43
CA THR A 179 -27.54 -15.43 15.85
C THR A 179 -27.24 -15.73 14.40
N SER A 180 -26.55 -14.85 13.67
CA SER A 180 -26.26 -15.03 12.25
C SER A 180 -24.96 -14.36 11.81
N VAL A 181 -24.46 -14.80 10.66
CA VAL A 181 -23.41 -14.14 9.89
C VAL A 181 -23.91 -13.90 8.46
N THR A 182 -23.48 -12.79 7.85
CA THR A 182 -23.79 -12.48 6.46
C THR A 182 -22.50 -12.46 5.65
N LEU A 183 -22.41 -13.35 4.66
CA LEU A 183 -21.34 -13.40 3.67
C LEU A 183 -21.80 -12.67 2.41
N LEU A 184 -21.01 -11.69 1.96
CA LEU A 184 -21.24 -10.97 0.71
C LEU A 184 -20.22 -11.42 -0.33
N ALA A 185 -20.70 -12.00 -1.42
CA ALA A 185 -19.89 -12.40 -2.58
C ALA A 185 -19.98 -11.34 -3.70
N ALA A 186 -19.29 -11.63 -4.81
CA ALA A 186 -19.37 -10.86 -6.04
C ALA A 186 -20.84 -10.63 -6.48
N GLU A 187 -21.07 -9.53 -7.20
CA GLU A 187 -22.38 -9.03 -7.63
C GLU A 187 -23.33 -8.72 -6.46
N ALA A 188 -22.78 -8.39 -5.29
CA ALA A 188 -23.52 -8.16 -4.05
C ALA A 188 -24.43 -9.34 -3.63
N LYS A 189 -24.06 -10.57 -3.97
CA LYS A 189 -24.79 -11.78 -3.57
C LYS A 189 -24.58 -12.03 -2.08
N ALA A 190 -25.61 -11.76 -1.28
CA ALA A 190 -25.58 -11.95 0.17
C ALA A 190 -26.15 -13.31 0.58
N ALA A 191 -25.44 -14.03 1.44
CA ALA A 191 -25.90 -15.23 2.11
C ALA A 191 -25.88 -15.00 3.62
N THR A 192 -27.05 -15.00 4.25
CA THR A 192 -27.15 -14.96 5.72
C THR A 192 -27.34 -16.37 6.25
N VAL A 193 -26.43 -16.81 7.10
CA VAL A 193 -26.43 -18.15 7.70
C VAL A 193 -26.62 -18.01 9.19
N LEU A 194 -27.58 -18.74 9.76
CA LEU A 194 -27.78 -18.77 11.22
C LEU A 194 -26.61 -19.51 11.86
N ARG A 195 -26.12 -19.01 12.99
CA ARG A 195 -24.98 -19.64 13.68
C ARG A 195 -25.23 -21.07 14.11
N ASN A 196 -26.48 -21.40 14.47
CA ASN A 196 -26.86 -22.77 14.81
C ASN A 196 -26.80 -23.72 13.62
N ASP A 197 -26.83 -23.20 12.40
CA ASP A 197 -26.72 -23.98 11.18
C ASP A 197 -25.27 -24.06 10.68
N ILE A 198 -24.32 -23.33 11.29
CA ILE A 198 -22.91 -23.33 10.88
C ILE A 198 -22.18 -24.46 11.59
N GLU A 199 -21.65 -25.40 10.80
CA GLU A 199 -20.73 -26.43 11.26
C GLU A 199 -19.31 -25.88 11.39
N GLU A 200 -18.85 -25.13 10.39
CA GLU A 200 -17.52 -24.51 10.41
C GLU A 200 -17.54 -23.12 9.76
N LEU A 201 -16.87 -22.17 10.39
CA LEU A 201 -16.55 -20.85 9.84
C LEU A 201 -15.03 -20.70 9.86
N TRP A 202 -14.43 -20.36 8.72
CA TRP A 202 -12.98 -20.19 8.61
C TRP A 202 -12.61 -19.05 7.67
N SER A 203 -11.45 -18.46 7.91
CA SER A 203 -10.85 -17.51 6.96
C SER A 203 -10.07 -18.25 5.88
N ILE A 204 -10.23 -17.82 4.63
CA ILE A 204 -9.43 -18.29 3.50
C ILE A 204 -8.09 -17.52 3.42
N ASN A 205 -7.96 -16.43 4.18
CA ASN A 205 -6.76 -15.59 4.27
C ASN A 205 -6.29 -15.03 2.91
N LYS A 206 -7.25 -14.77 2.01
CA LYS A 206 -7.06 -14.14 0.71
C LYS A 206 -8.08 -13.05 0.48
N SER A 207 -7.78 -12.12 -0.42
CA SER A 207 -8.73 -11.13 -0.92
C SER A 207 -9.87 -11.82 -1.68
N LEU A 208 -11.07 -11.23 -1.64
CA LEU A 208 -12.17 -11.60 -2.53
C LEU A 208 -11.88 -11.24 -4.00
N MET A 209 -10.95 -10.30 -4.24
CA MET A 209 -10.54 -9.92 -5.59
C MET A 209 -9.79 -11.07 -6.28
N PRO A 210 -10.14 -11.44 -7.52
CA PRO A 210 -9.53 -12.59 -8.20
C PRO A 210 -8.07 -12.35 -8.58
N GLU A 211 -7.25 -13.39 -8.46
CA GLU A 211 -5.90 -13.43 -9.01
C GLU A 211 -5.92 -13.84 -10.50
N GLY A 212 -4.86 -13.50 -11.24
CA GLY A 212 -4.70 -13.98 -12.63
C GLY A 212 -5.30 -13.10 -13.72
N LEU A 213 -5.72 -11.87 -13.40
CA LEU A 213 -6.30 -10.93 -14.37
C LEU A 213 -5.34 -10.58 -15.52
N GLU A 214 -4.03 -10.69 -15.33
CA GLU A 214 -3.02 -10.52 -16.38
C GLU A 214 -3.11 -11.54 -17.52
N LYS A 215 -3.87 -12.63 -17.35
CA LYS A 215 -4.14 -13.60 -18.42
C LYS A 215 -5.19 -13.10 -19.41
N GLU A 216 -5.97 -12.10 -19.01
CA GLU A 216 -7.10 -11.57 -19.77
C GLU A 216 -7.00 -10.08 -20.08
N LEU A 217 -6.11 -9.35 -19.38
CA LEU A 217 -5.87 -7.93 -19.57
C LEU A 217 -4.47 -7.73 -20.11
N THR A 218 -4.33 -7.17 -21.31
CA THR A 218 -3.02 -6.76 -21.84
C THR A 218 -2.50 -5.50 -21.11
N PRO A 219 -1.21 -5.12 -21.25
CA PRO A 219 -0.72 -3.84 -20.73
C PRO A 219 -1.50 -2.62 -21.23
N VAL A 220 -2.03 -2.68 -22.47
CA VAL A 220 -2.90 -1.63 -23.03
C VAL A 220 -4.26 -1.61 -22.34
N ASP A 221 -4.87 -2.78 -22.12
CA ASP A 221 -6.15 -2.89 -21.39
C ASP A 221 -6.03 -2.34 -19.97
N LEU A 222 -4.92 -2.63 -19.29
CA LEU A 222 -4.68 -2.14 -17.95
C LEU A 222 -4.45 -0.62 -17.92
N ALA A 223 -3.74 -0.05 -18.90
CA ALA A 223 -3.63 1.40 -19.04
C ALA A 223 -4.99 2.08 -19.25
N ASN A 224 -5.85 1.49 -20.10
CA ASN A 224 -7.21 1.96 -20.32
C ASN A 224 -8.04 1.91 -19.02
N LEU A 225 -7.98 0.79 -18.29
CA LEU A 225 -8.66 0.62 -16.99
C LEU A 225 -8.20 1.66 -15.97
N VAL A 226 -6.89 1.88 -15.84
CA VAL A 226 -6.30 2.89 -14.96
C VAL A 226 -6.75 4.29 -15.37
N ALA A 227 -6.79 4.60 -16.67
CA ALA A 227 -7.25 5.89 -17.17
C ALA A 227 -8.72 6.15 -16.78
N PHE A 228 -9.59 5.14 -16.90
CA PHE A 228 -11.00 5.24 -16.48
C PHE A 228 -11.16 5.43 -14.96
N ILE A 229 -10.44 4.66 -14.15
CA ILE A 229 -10.49 4.79 -12.69
C ILE A 229 -10.05 6.20 -12.29
N ARG A 230 -8.91 6.67 -12.81
CA ARG A 230 -8.35 7.99 -12.51
C ARG A 230 -9.15 9.15 -13.08
N SER A 231 -9.97 8.96 -14.12
CA SER A 231 -10.83 10.02 -14.64
C SER A 231 -12.07 10.26 -13.79
N HIS A 232 -12.47 9.29 -12.96
CA HIS A 232 -13.66 9.36 -12.11
C HIS A 232 -13.33 9.52 -10.63
N VAL A 233 -12.15 9.08 -10.22
CA VAL A 233 -11.60 9.38 -8.91
C VAL A 233 -10.81 10.68 -9.02
N PRO A 234 -11.24 11.81 -8.43
CA PRO A 234 -10.55 13.09 -8.59
C PRO A 234 -9.07 12.94 -8.26
N LEU A 235 -8.20 13.31 -9.20
CA LEU A 235 -6.77 13.40 -8.89
C LEU A 235 -6.60 14.38 -7.73
N PRO A 236 -5.68 14.11 -6.79
CA PRO A 236 -5.42 15.03 -5.70
C PRO A 236 -5.07 16.40 -6.29
N THR A 237 -5.61 17.46 -5.70
CA THR A 237 -5.38 18.82 -6.20
C THR A 237 -3.92 19.18 -5.97
N ARG A 238 -3.21 19.53 -7.05
CA ARG A 238 -1.83 19.99 -6.98
C ARG A 238 -1.77 21.27 -6.16
N LYS A 239 -0.93 21.29 -5.13
CA LYS A 239 -0.62 22.49 -4.34
C LYS A 239 0.23 23.45 -5.18
N SER A 240 0.16 24.74 -4.87
CA SER A 240 0.99 25.77 -5.49
C SER A 240 1.65 26.59 -4.40
N PHE A 241 2.95 26.80 -4.55
CA PHE A 241 3.78 27.55 -3.61
C PHE A 241 4.63 28.57 -4.37
N PRO A 242 5.00 29.71 -3.76
CA PRO A 242 6.01 30.60 -4.32
C PRO A 242 7.30 29.84 -4.63
N GLY A 243 7.86 30.06 -5.82
CA GLY A 243 9.08 29.37 -6.27
C GLY A 243 8.91 27.93 -6.73
N ASN A 244 7.71 27.34 -6.62
CA ASN A 244 7.41 26.03 -7.19
C ASN A 244 6.89 26.16 -8.64
N GLN A 245 7.70 25.69 -9.59
CA GLN A 245 7.42 25.64 -11.02
C GLN A 245 7.63 24.21 -11.54
N PRO A 246 6.61 23.33 -11.40
CA PRO A 246 6.71 21.95 -11.87
C PRO A 246 7.04 21.88 -13.36
N GLN A 247 8.05 21.07 -13.71
CA GLN A 247 8.50 20.91 -15.09
C GLN A 247 9.16 19.55 -15.31
N ARG A 248 9.35 19.18 -16.59
CA ARG A 248 10.13 17.98 -16.93
C ARG A 248 11.60 18.23 -16.61
N VAL A 249 12.22 17.30 -15.91
CA VAL A 249 13.63 17.33 -15.56
C VAL A 249 14.40 16.40 -16.50
N ALA A 250 15.41 16.94 -17.18
CA ALA A 250 16.37 16.16 -17.94
C ALA A 250 17.62 15.89 -17.09
N ALA A 251 18.30 14.78 -17.38
CA ALA A 251 19.60 14.50 -16.78
C ALA A 251 20.65 15.54 -17.19
N ASN A 252 21.62 15.80 -16.29
CA ASN A 252 22.77 16.62 -16.60
C ASN A 252 23.79 15.88 -17.51
N ALA A 253 24.94 16.49 -17.78
CA ALA A 253 25.99 15.91 -18.62
C ALA A 253 26.55 14.57 -18.12
N ASP A 254 26.47 14.31 -16.81
CA ASP A 254 26.90 13.06 -16.18
C ASP A 254 25.76 12.01 -16.12
N GLY A 255 24.60 12.30 -16.71
CA GLY A 255 23.43 11.44 -16.66
C GLY A 255 22.66 11.50 -15.34
N VAL A 256 23.00 12.44 -14.44
CA VAL A 256 22.35 12.59 -13.13
C VAL A 256 21.11 13.47 -13.24
N PHE A 257 19.97 12.98 -12.76
CA PHE A 257 18.79 13.82 -12.57
C PHE A 257 18.87 14.52 -11.22
N VAL A 258 18.75 15.85 -11.19
CA VAL A 258 18.70 16.66 -9.97
C VAL A 258 17.29 17.17 -9.78
N LEU A 259 16.62 16.68 -8.74
CA LEU A 259 15.20 16.87 -8.50
C LEU A 259 15.02 17.71 -7.25
N THR A 260 14.51 18.94 -7.42
CA THR A 260 14.32 19.87 -6.32
C THR A 260 12.84 20.09 -6.06
N PRO A 261 12.46 20.54 -4.84
CA PRO A 261 11.09 20.96 -4.55
C PRO A 261 10.58 22.07 -5.47
N ALA A 262 11.47 22.87 -6.06
CA ALA A 262 11.09 23.90 -7.03
C ALA A 262 10.56 23.31 -8.35
N THR A 263 10.99 22.12 -8.76
CA THR A 263 10.58 21.49 -10.03
C THR A 263 9.56 20.37 -9.85
N SER A 264 9.10 20.14 -8.63
CA SER A 264 8.19 19.05 -8.29
C SER A 264 6.72 19.45 -8.37
N GLU A 265 5.84 18.46 -8.51
CA GLU A 265 4.41 18.63 -8.21
C GLU A 265 4.15 18.12 -6.78
N ILE A 266 3.45 18.91 -5.97
CA ILE A 266 3.25 18.66 -4.54
C ILE A 266 1.76 18.41 -4.27
N TYR A 267 1.45 17.36 -3.51
CA TYR A 267 0.09 16.89 -3.26
C TYR A 267 -0.11 16.45 -1.81
N GLY A 268 -1.35 16.49 -1.34
CA GLY A 268 -1.74 16.01 -0.01
C GLY A 268 -2.05 17.11 0.99
N SER A 269 -2.43 16.68 2.19
CA SER A 269 -3.04 17.57 3.17
C SER A 269 -2.02 18.48 3.87
N THR A 270 -0.86 17.96 4.26
CA THR A 270 0.05 18.65 5.20
C THR A 270 1.41 19.03 4.63
N ILE A 271 1.92 18.32 3.64
CA ILE A 271 3.22 18.65 3.01
C ILE A 271 3.24 20.08 2.44
N VAL A 272 4.32 20.83 2.70
CA VAL A 272 4.52 22.17 2.15
C VAL A 272 5.92 22.37 1.58
N LEU A 273 6.05 23.30 0.63
CA LEU A 273 7.35 23.87 0.27
C LEU A 273 7.67 25.00 1.25
N GLU A 274 8.72 24.83 2.04
CA GLU A 274 9.17 25.82 3.02
C GLU A 274 10.14 26.81 2.39
N GLU A 275 9.84 28.11 2.50
CA GLU A 275 10.63 29.17 1.86
C GLU A 275 12.04 29.30 2.44
N LYS A 276 12.20 29.06 3.76
CA LYS A 276 13.46 29.30 4.48
C LYS A 276 14.63 28.51 3.90
N TYR A 277 14.40 27.24 3.54
CA TYR A 277 15.45 26.36 3.03
C TYR A 277 15.13 25.75 1.66
N GLY A 278 13.98 26.07 1.07
CA GLY A 278 13.53 25.50 -0.20
C GLY A 278 13.30 23.99 -0.13
N ASN A 279 12.97 23.46 1.05
CA ASN A 279 12.74 22.05 1.30
C ASN A 279 11.23 21.72 1.31
N LEU A 280 10.91 20.44 1.12
CA LEU A 280 9.58 19.92 1.41
C LEU A 280 9.54 19.47 2.86
N GLY A 281 8.72 20.12 3.68
CA GLY A 281 8.55 19.80 5.09
C GLY A 281 7.10 19.51 5.45
N TRP A 282 6.84 19.26 6.73
CA TRP A 282 5.51 19.05 7.32
C TRP A 282 4.71 17.86 6.76
N TRP A 283 5.39 16.90 6.14
CA TRP A 283 4.79 15.65 5.68
C TRP A 283 4.24 14.86 6.87
N SER A 284 2.98 15.07 7.26
CA SER A 284 2.38 14.60 8.53
C SER A 284 1.10 13.79 8.30
N SER A 285 0.76 13.57 7.03
CA SER A 285 -0.42 12.84 6.58
C SER A 285 -0.04 11.70 5.65
N ALA A 286 -0.85 10.64 5.63
CA ALA A 286 -0.63 9.48 4.78
C ALA A 286 -0.89 9.77 3.28
N ASP A 287 -1.60 10.85 2.98
CA ASP A 287 -1.92 11.30 1.62
C ASP A 287 -0.91 12.33 1.07
N ASP A 288 0.12 12.69 1.84
CA ASP A 288 1.18 13.59 1.39
C ASP A 288 2.09 12.89 0.38
N PHE A 289 2.34 13.50 -0.77
CA PHE A 289 3.34 13.01 -1.70
C PHE A 289 3.84 14.10 -2.64
N VAL A 290 4.96 13.81 -3.28
CA VAL A 290 5.58 14.68 -4.28
C VAL A 290 5.96 13.84 -5.49
N THR A 291 5.87 14.46 -6.67
CA THR A 291 6.29 13.83 -7.92
C THR A 291 7.25 14.70 -8.72
N TRP A 292 8.14 14.05 -9.47
CA TRP A 292 8.95 14.68 -10.51
C TRP A 292 8.72 13.96 -11.84
N THR A 293 8.53 14.73 -12.90
CA THR A 293 8.46 14.20 -14.26
C THR A 293 9.85 14.25 -14.88
N LEU A 294 10.33 13.12 -15.38
CA LEU A 294 11.68 12.93 -15.91
C LEU A 294 11.62 12.65 -17.41
N ASP A 295 12.55 13.21 -18.16
CA ASP A 295 12.80 12.83 -19.55
C ASP A 295 13.98 11.85 -19.59
N VAL A 296 13.69 10.55 -19.72
CA VAL A 296 14.68 9.48 -19.65
C VAL A 296 15.02 9.01 -21.07
N PRO A 297 16.17 9.40 -21.65
CA PRO A 297 16.48 9.10 -23.05
C PRO A 297 16.75 7.62 -23.28
N THR A 298 17.26 6.91 -22.29
CA THR A 298 17.60 5.48 -22.39
C THR A 298 17.32 4.81 -21.06
N SER A 299 16.73 3.61 -21.11
CA SER A 299 16.45 2.81 -19.92
C SER A 299 17.74 2.54 -19.16
N GLY A 300 17.70 2.64 -17.84
CA GLY A 300 18.88 2.40 -17.01
C GLY A 300 18.52 2.21 -15.54
N ARG A 301 19.49 1.74 -14.76
CA ARG A 301 19.38 1.64 -13.32
C ARG A 301 20.02 2.85 -12.66
N TYR A 302 19.36 3.40 -11.64
CA TYR A 302 19.80 4.60 -10.95
C TYR A 302 19.82 4.36 -9.45
N ARG A 303 20.87 4.82 -8.78
CA ARG A 303 20.90 4.98 -7.34
C ARG A 303 20.11 6.24 -6.97
N ILE A 304 19.27 6.15 -5.94
CA ILE A 304 18.56 7.29 -5.40
C ILE A 304 19.35 7.83 -4.20
N ASP A 305 19.88 9.04 -4.33
CA ASP A 305 20.46 9.79 -3.24
C ASP A 305 19.47 10.89 -2.83
N ILE A 306 19.17 11.04 -1.54
CA ILE A 306 18.31 12.12 -1.02
C ILE A 306 19.12 13.03 -0.10
N ASP A 307 18.93 14.33 -0.20
CA ASP A 307 19.44 15.34 0.74
C ASP A 307 18.30 15.77 1.67
N TYR A 308 18.37 15.35 2.93
CA TYR A 308 17.28 15.53 3.87
C TYR A 308 17.76 15.80 5.30
N ALA A 309 16.88 16.37 6.11
CA ALA A 309 17.01 16.53 7.55
C ALA A 309 15.84 15.86 8.27
N CYS A 310 16.08 15.30 9.44
CA CYS A 310 15.08 14.61 10.25
C CYS A 310 15.55 14.55 11.72
N GLU A 311 14.74 15.03 12.65
CA GLU A 311 15.06 14.89 14.07
C GLU A 311 14.92 13.45 14.59
N ALA A 312 15.73 13.11 15.59
CA ALA A 312 15.77 11.77 16.18
C ALA A 312 14.41 11.24 16.66
N HIS A 313 13.53 12.11 17.15
CA HIS A 313 12.20 11.73 17.62
C HIS A 313 11.18 11.50 16.48
N ALA A 314 11.48 11.98 15.27
CA ALA A 314 10.67 11.82 14.06
C ALA A 314 11.18 10.70 13.14
N ALA A 315 12.42 10.22 13.34
CA ALA A 315 13.02 9.18 12.53
C ALA A 315 12.31 7.81 12.65
N GLY A 316 12.61 6.91 11.70
CA GLY A 316 12.10 5.54 11.69
C GLY A 316 10.82 5.33 10.86
N HIS A 317 10.17 6.40 10.41
CA HIS A 317 9.11 6.32 9.40
C HIS A 317 9.67 5.83 8.06
N ARG A 318 8.80 5.29 7.21
CA ARG A 318 9.19 4.73 5.91
C ARG A 318 8.80 5.66 4.77
N LEU A 319 9.78 6.03 3.96
CA LEU A 319 9.61 6.67 2.66
C LEU A 319 9.49 5.59 1.59
N VAL A 320 8.49 5.70 0.71
CA VAL A 320 8.35 4.87 -0.49
C VAL A 320 8.70 5.72 -1.70
N ALA A 321 9.67 5.26 -2.49
CA ALA A 321 10.01 5.81 -3.79
C ALA A 321 9.53 4.87 -4.88
N SER A 322 8.79 5.38 -5.87
CA SER A 322 8.25 4.56 -6.95
C SER A 322 8.35 5.23 -8.31
N THR A 323 8.60 4.41 -9.33
CA THR A 323 8.58 4.73 -10.75
C THR A 323 7.82 3.61 -11.48
N ARG A 324 7.82 3.64 -12.82
CA ARG A 324 7.35 2.48 -13.60
C ARG A 324 8.30 1.29 -13.58
N GLY A 325 9.59 1.51 -13.33
CA GLY A 325 10.57 0.43 -13.28
C GLY A 325 10.63 -0.29 -11.94
N GLY A 326 9.90 0.20 -10.92
CA GLY A 326 9.80 -0.48 -9.64
C GLY A 326 9.52 0.48 -8.48
N SER A 327 9.65 -0.05 -7.28
CA SER A 327 9.56 0.75 -6.05
C SER A 327 10.55 0.26 -5.01
N LEU A 328 11.04 1.16 -4.17
CA LEU A 328 11.81 0.83 -2.98
C LEU A 328 11.22 1.52 -1.77
N THR A 329 11.51 0.95 -0.59
CA THR A 329 11.11 1.53 0.69
C THR A 329 12.34 1.75 1.55
N TYR A 330 12.48 2.97 2.08
CA TYR A 330 13.60 3.39 2.91
C TYR A 330 13.10 3.78 4.31
N LYS A 331 13.77 3.31 5.35
CA LYS A 331 13.53 3.76 6.73
C LYS A 331 14.35 5.02 6.96
N VAL A 332 13.67 6.13 7.25
CA VAL A 332 14.30 7.45 7.44
C VAL A 332 15.19 7.41 8.67
N ASP A 333 16.48 7.69 8.50
CA ASP A 333 17.45 7.78 9.58
C ASP A 333 17.38 9.17 10.24
N ALA A 334 17.79 9.27 11.51
CA ALA A 334 17.92 10.54 12.18
C ALA A 334 19.16 11.32 11.67
N THR A 335 19.02 12.63 11.61
CA THR A 335 20.11 13.61 11.50
C THR A 335 20.28 14.35 12.84
N ASP A 336 21.19 15.32 12.94
CA ASP A 336 21.41 16.05 14.19
C ASP A 336 20.35 17.16 14.44
N GLY A 337 19.38 17.34 13.55
CA GLY A 337 18.25 18.26 13.70
C GLY A 337 17.52 18.53 12.38
N TRP A 338 16.40 19.27 12.43
CA TRP A 338 15.64 19.68 11.23
C TRP A 338 16.43 20.59 10.26
N ASP A 339 17.51 21.19 10.73
CA ASP A 339 18.38 22.06 9.94
C ASP A 339 19.67 21.35 9.47
N ASP A 340 19.93 20.10 9.90
CA ASP A 340 21.15 19.34 9.59
C ASP A 340 20.93 18.41 8.38
N TYR A 341 21.06 18.99 7.19
CA TYR A 341 20.84 18.26 5.94
C TYR A 341 22.03 17.35 5.61
N ARG A 342 21.72 16.08 5.34
CA ARG A 342 22.69 15.06 4.97
C ARG A 342 22.23 14.33 3.72
N THR A 343 23.19 14.06 2.85
CA THR A 343 22.95 13.21 1.67
C THR A 343 23.08 11.74 2.04
N LYS A 344 22.07 10.95 1.64
CA LYS A 344 22.04 9.49 1.86
C LYS A 344 21.56 8.75 0.62
N SER A 345 22.28 7.68 0.25
CA SER A 345 21.82 6.70 -0.73
C SER A 345 20.77 5.79 -0.09
N ILE A 346 19.58 5.70 -0.69
CA ILE A 346 18.43 4.96 -0.14
C ILE A 346 18.10 3.68 -0.90
N GLY A 347 18.76 3.45 -2.04
CA GLY A 347 18.61 2.23 -2.83
C GLY A 347 18.71 2.51 -4.33
N GLU A 348 18.26 1.55 -5.12
CA GLU A 348 18.33 1.58 -6.58
C GLU A 348 16.93 1.42 -7.19
N ILE A 349 16.71 2.07 -8.32
CA ILE A 349 15.48 1.96 -9.09
C ILE A 349 15.78 1.88 -10.58
N ASP A 350 15.01 1.08 -11.29
CA ASP A 350 15.06 1.06 -12.74
C ASP A 350 14.19 2.19 -13.30
N LEU A 351 14.70 2.90 -14.31
CA LEU A 351 13.96 3.89 -15.09
C LEU A 351 13.88 3.41 -16.53
N PRO A 352 12.69 3.07 -17.04
CA PRO A 352 12.49 2.86 -18.48
C PRO A 352 12.72 4.15 -19.26
N SER A 353 13.13 4.04 -20.53
CA SER A 353 13.18 5.18 -21.46
C SER A 353 11.80 5.80 -21.67
N GLY A 354 11.75 7.09 -21.98
CA GLY A 354 10.53 7.88 -22.16
C GLY A 354 10.24 8.79 -20.97
N VAL A 355 9.00 9.27 -20.87
CA VAL A 355 8.61 10.16 -19.77
C VAL A 355 8.30 9.31 -18.54
N GLN A 356 9.14 9.47 -17.51
CA GLN A 356 8.97 8.76 -16.24
C GLN A 356 8.46 9.71 -15.17
N VAL A 357 7.80 9.15 -14.16
CA VAL A 357 7.40 9.89 -12.96
C VAL A 357 8.00 9.20 -11.75
N LEU A 358 8.87 9.91 -11.03
CA LEU A 358 9.30 9.50 -9.69
C LEU A 358 8.30 10.05 -8.69
N THR A 359 7.74 9.19 -7.85
CA THR A 359 6.87 9.57 -6.73
C THR A 359 7.56 9.24 -5.42
N LEU A 360 7.56 10.19 -4.49
CA LEU A 360 7.96 9.99 -3.11
C LEU A 360 6.77 10.23 -2.19
N LYS A 361 6.50 9.28 -1.28
CA LYS A 361 5.38 9.35 -0.33
C LYS A 361 5.72 8.61 0.98
N PRO A 362 5.07 8.93 2.12
CA PRO A 362 5.17 8.11 3.31
C PRO A 362 4.47 6.77 3.07
N ALA A 363 5.02 5.68 3.60
CA ALA A 363 4.36 4.38 3.59
C ALA A 363 3.07 4.37 4.43
N SER A 364 2.98 5.29 5.39
CA SER A 364 1.88 5.43 6.33
C SER A 364 1.95 6.79 7.04
N ARG A 365 0.89 7.24 7.73
CA ARG A 365 0.88 8.55 8.42
C ARG A 365 2.11 8.72 9.34
N PRO A 366 3.04 9.63 9.02
CA PRO A 366 4.20 9.91 9.85
C PRO A 366 3.83 10.93 10.95
N LEU A 367 4.45 10.80 12.13
CA LEU A 367 4.31 11.74 13.24
C LEU A 367 5.68 11.99 13.90
N PRO A 368 6.07 13.25 14.17
CA PRO A 368 5.35 14.47 13.80
C PRO A 368 5.40 14.76 12.30
N ALA A 369 6.46 14.36 11.59
CA ALA A 369 6.61 14.50 10.15
C ALA A 369 7.54 13.41 9.59
N LEU A 370 7.56 13.20 8.26
CA LEU A 370 8.42 12.23 7.60
C LEU A 370 9.89 12.66 7.59
N MET A 371 10.17 13.85 7.05
CA MET A 371 11.49 14.48 6.92
C MET A 371 11.33 15.89 6.32
N ASP A 372 12.41 16.65 6.34
CA ASP A 372 12.61 17.83 5.49
C ASP A 372 13.50 17.46 4.31
N LEU A 373 12.94 17.45 3.10
CA LEU A 373 13.62 17.00 1.88
C LEU A 373 14.04 18.18 1.00
N LYS A 374 15.35 18.37 0.78
CA LYS A 374 15.89 19.43 -0.09
C LYS A 374 16.10 19.02 -1.53
N GLU A 375 16.51 17.78 -1.74
CA GLU A 375 16.91 17.34 -3.08
C GLU A 375 16.84 15.82 -3.19
N VAL A 376 16.54 15.34 -4.40
CA VAL A 376 16.72 13.94 -4.80
C VAL A 376 17.62 13.90 -6.02
N ARG A 377 18.62 13.02 -6.02
CA ARG A 377 19.48 12.76 -7.16
C ARG A 377 19.28 11.32 -7.62
N LEU A 378 19.03 11.15 -8.91
CA LEU A 378 19.07 9.83 -9.55
C LEU A 378 20.40 9.72 -10.26
N VAL A 379 21.32 8.95 -9.68
CA VAL A 379 22.69 8.79 -10.18
C VAL A 379 22.76 7.49 -10.99
N PRO A 380 23.11 7.54 -12.29
CA PRO A 380 23.14 6.35 -13.13
C PRO A 380 24.18 5.36 -12.62
N LEU A 381 23.79 4.09 -12.55
CA LEU A 381 24.71 2.99 -12.33
C LEU A 381 25.24 2.52 -13.68
N ARG A 382 26.56 2.37 -13.77
CA ARG A 382 27.23 1.94 -15.00
C ARG A 382 26.94 0.48 -15.32
#